data_AF-A0A951C5A5-F1
#
_entry.id   AF-A0A951C5A5-F1
#
_cell.length_a   1.000
_cell.length_b   1.000
_cell.length_c   1.000
_cell.angle_alpha   90.00
_cell.angle_beta   90.00
_cell.angle_gamma   90.00
#
_symmetry.space_group_name_H-M   'P 1'
#
loop_
_entity.id
_entity.type
_entity.pdbx_description
1 polymer ?
#
loop_
_entity_poly.entity_id
_entity_poly.type
_entity_poly.pdbx_seq_one_letter_code
_entity_poly.pdbx_strand_id
1 'polypeptide(L)' 'IEGGSPNSLFRLGFTKNSLPAGTEIIVEGYQAKDRANMAVGKNITFPDGKRLFLGGSANELKDDSATKK' A
#
# COMPACT_ATOMS: atom_id res chain seq x y z
N ILE A 1 5.65 -5.47 8.15
CA ILE A 1 5.56 -5.04 6.75
C ILE A 1 6.17 -3.65 6.66
N GLU A 2 7.14 -3.46 5.76
CA GLU A 2 7.77 -2.17 5.54
C GLU A 2 7.11 -1.47 4.35
N GLY A 3 6.76 -0.20 4.54
CA GLY A 3 6.29 0.69 3.48
C GLY A 3 7.35 1.70 3.10
N GLY A 4 7.07 2.52 2.09
CA GLY A 4 7.94 3.62 1.69
C GLY A 4 8.26 4.59 2.84
N SER A 5 9.24 5.45 2.62
CA SER A 5 9.67 6.43 3.63
C SER A 5 8.49 7.28 4.13
N PRO A 6 8.47 7.70 5.41
CA PRO A 6 7.37 8.47 5.98
C PRO A 6 6.99 9.71 5.16
N ASN A 7 7.98 10.38 4.57
CA ASN A 7 7.76 11.53 3.69
C ASN A 7 7.04 11.15 2.38
N SER A 8 7.34 9.97 1.81
CA SER A 8 6.65 9.46 0.63
C SER A 8 5.20 9.12 0.93
N LEU A 9 4.93 8.49 2.08
CA LEU A 9 3.56 8.18 2.52
C LEU A 9 2.75 9.44 2.79
N PHE A 10 3.35 10.44 3.45
CA PHE A 10 2.70 11.73 3.70
C PHE A 10 2.30 12.43 2.39
N ARG A 11 3.16 12.42 1.37
CA ARG A 11 2.86 12.98 0.04
C ARG A 11 1.72 12.27 -0.67
N LEU A 12 1.45 11.01 -0.32
CA LEU A 12 0.30 10.24 -0.82
C LEU A 12 -0.98 10.47 0.01
N GLY A 13 -0.95 11.40 0.96
CA GLY A 13 -2.08 11.70 1.85
C GLY A 13 -2.25 10.68 2.98
N PHE A 14 -1.22 9.88 3.26
CA PHE A 14 -1.23 8.96 4.38
C PHE A 14 -0.89 9.71 5.68
N THR A 15 -1.80 9.64 6.64
CA THR A 15 -1.67 10.28 7.95
C THR A 15 -1.64 9.23 9.05
N LYS A 16 -1.26 9.61 10.27
CA LYS A 16 -1.28 8.72 11.44
C LYS A 16 -2.66 8.10 11.70
N ASN A 17 -3.72 8.77 11.27
CA ASN A 17 -5.11 8.32 11.44
C ASN A 17 -5.63 7.51 10.24
N SER A 18 -4.85 7.37 9.17
CA SER A 18 -5.28 6.68 7.95
C SER A 18 -5.31 5.16 8.07
N LEU A 19 -4.72 4.60 9.13
CA LEU A 19 -4.65 3.15 9.33
C LEU A 19 -4.71 2.85 10.84
N PRO A 20 -5.90 3.01 11.46
CA PRO A 20 -6.07 2.73 12.87
C PRO A 20 -5.78 1.25 13.17
N ALA A 21 -5.32 0.97 14.39
CA ALA A 21 -5.07 -0.39 14.84
C ALA A 21 -6.35 -1.25 14.70
N GLY A 22 -6.21 -2.46 14.17
CA GLY A 22 -7.33 -3.34 13.84
C GLY A 22 -7.89 -3.18 12.44
N THR A 23 -7.38 -2.24 11.63
CA THR A 23 -7.74 -2.14 10.20
C THR A 23 -7.13 -3.31 9.44
N GLU A 24 -7.98 -4.15 8.86
CA GLU A 24 -7.54 -5.18 7.93
C GLU A 24 -7.20 -4.56 6.58
N ILE A 25 -5.97 -4.79 6.13
CA ILE A 25 -5.46 -4.30 4.85
C ILE A 25 -4.90 -5.46 4.06
N ILE A 26 -5.01 -5.39 2.74
CA ILE A 26 -4.36 -6.34 1.84
C ILE A 26 -3.06 -5.71 1.39
N VAL A 27 -1.95 -6.36 1.71
CA VAL A 27 -0.62 -5.90 1.27
C VAL A 27 -0.08 -6.83 0.20
N GLU A 28 0.18 -6.27 -0.97
CA GLU A 28 0.91 -6.94 -2.03
C GLU A 28 2.37 -6.52 -1.96
N GLY A 29 3.26 -7.48 -1.82
CA GLY A 29 4.67 -7.18 -1.59
C GLY A 29 5.55 -8.41 -1.69
N TYR A 30 6.83 -8.20 -1.44
CA TYR A 30 7.83 -9.26 -1.45
C TYR A 30 8.15 -9.65 0.00
N GLN A 31 7.89 -10.91 0.35
CA GLN A 31 8.30 -11.45 1.65
C GLN A 31 9.82 -11.47 1.76
N ALA A 32 10.35 -11.22 2.96
CA ALA A 32 11.76 -11.33 3.25
C ALA A 32 12.26 -12.74 2.87
N LYS A 33 13.41 -12.81 2.19
CA LYS A 33 14.02 -14.08 1.74
C LYS A 33 14.34 -15.02 2.90
N ASP A 34 14.58 -14.46 4.07
CA ASP A 34 14.87 -15.19 5.31
C ASP A 34 13.62 -15.83 5.95
N ARG A 35 12.44 -15.73 5.32
CA ARG A 35 11.15 -16.20 5.87
C ARG A 35 10.77 -15.59 7.22
N ALA A 36 11.48 -14.55 7.65
CA ALA A 36 11.05 -13.70 8.74
C ALA A 36 9.63 -13.17 8.49
N ASN A 37 8.91 -12.81 9.56
CA ASN A 37 7.59 -12.16 9.50
C ASN A 37 7.70 -10.69 9.02
N MET A 38 8.51 -10.47 7.99
CA MET A 38 8.83 -9.20 7.36
C MET A 38 8.58 -9.33 5.87
N ALA A 39 8.04 -8.27 5.29
CA ALA A 39 7.84 -8.16 3.85
C ALA A 39 7.90 -6.69 3.48
N VAL A 40 8.39 -6.40 2.27
CA VAL A 40 8.38 -5.07 1.68
C VAL A 40 7.09 -4.93 0.87
N GLY A 41 6.21 -4.04 1.30
CA GLY A 41 4.95 -3.77 0.61
C GLY A 41 5.18 -2.92 -0.64
N LYS A 42 4.61 -3.36 -1.77
CA LYS A 42 4.54 -2.60 -3.04
C LYS A 42 3.22 -1.83 -3.11
N ASN A 43 2.10 -2.51 -2.88
CA ASN A 43 0.76 -1.93 -2.84
C ASN A 43 0.06 -2.27 -1.52
N ILE A 44 -0.72 -1.33 -1.01
CA ILE A 44 -1.71 -1.58 0.05
C ILE A 44 -3.09 -1.31 -0.50
N THR A 45 -4.00 -2.27 -0.37
CA THR A 45 -5.43 -2.06 -0.58
C THR A 45 -6.11 -1.96 0.78
N PHE A 46 -6.83 -0.86 0.99
CA PHE A 46 -7.66 -0.62 2.15
C PHE A 46 -9.02 -1.31 1.99
N PRO A 47 -9.73 -1.59 3.09
CA PRO A 47 -11.05 -2.22 3.03
C PRO A 47 -12.09 -1.33 2.34
N ASP A 48 -11.84 -0.01 2.32
CA ASP A 48 -12.63 0.99 1.59
C ASP A 48 -12.37 0.97 0.06
N GLY A 49 -11.57 0.03 -0.44
CA GLY A 49 -11.21 -0.09 -1.87
C GLY A 49 -10.10 0.87 -2.33
N LYS A 50 -9.71 1.85 -1.49
CA LYS A 50 -8.57 2.73 -1.77
C LYS A 50 -7.29 1.91 -1.90
N ARG A 51 -6.49 2.19 -2.93
CA ARG A 51 -5.16 1.58 -3.12
C ARG A 51 -4.06 2.62 -2.95
N LEU A 52 -3.01 2.24 -2.22
CA LEU A 52 -1.84 3.06 -1.96
C LEU A 52 -0.58 2.37 -2.46
N PHE A 53 0.18 3.07 -3.28
CA PHE A 53 1.44 2.60 -3.80
C PHE A 53 2.59 2.99 -2.85
N LEU A 54 3.26 2.01 -2.25
CA LEU A 54 4.25 2.24 -1.20
C LEU A 54 5.68 2.46 -1.71
N GLY A 55 5.98 2.06 -2.95
CA GLY A 55 7.33 2.25 -3.51
C GLY A 55 7.80 1.10 -4.38
N GLY A 56 8.37 1.49 -5.53
CA GLY A 56 8.81 0.66 -6.64
C GLY A 56 8.57 1.44 -7.94
N SER A 57 9.41 1.31 -8.96
CA SER A 57 9.24 2.04 -10.23
C SER A 57 8.03 1.56 -11.07
N ALA A 58 6.97 1.05 -10.45
CA ALA A 58 5.76 0.66 -11.13
C ALA A 58 4.88 1.89 -11.26
N ASN A 59 4.97 2.48 -12.45
CA ASN A 59 4.04 3.42 -13.02
C ASN A 59 2.63 3.17 -12.51
N GLU A 60 2.07 4.19 -11.87
CA GLU A 60 0.65 4.42 -11.61
C GLU A 60 -0.27 3.61 -12.55
N LEU A 61 -0.63 2.40 -12.12
CA LEU A 61 -1.81 1.74 -12.65
C LEU A 61 -2.99 2.50 -12.07
N LYS A 62 -3.39 3.58 -12.75
CA LYS A 62 -4.75 4.09 -12.65
C LYS A 62 -5.67 2.89 -12.81
N ASP A 63 -6.42 2.61 -11.76
CA ASP A 63 -7.55 1.71 -11.84
C ASP A 63 -8.60 2.41 -12.73
N ASP A 64 -8.48 2.22 -14.05
CA ASP A 64 -9.47 2.62 -15.06
C ASP A 64 -10.71 1.70 -15.00
N SER A 65 -11.20 1.38 -13.79
CA SER A 65 -12.47 0.64 -13.60
C SER A 65 -13.64 1.57 -13.26
N ALA A 66 -13.54 2.86 -13.64
CA ALA A 66 -14.64 3.82 -13.60
C ALA A 66 -15.11 4.17 -15.01
N THR A 67 -15.36 3.19 -15.88
CA THR A 67 -16.42 3.21 -16.92
C THR A 67 -16.47 1.83 -17.58
N LYS A 68 -17.45 1.02 -17.21
CA LYS A 68 -18.06 0.08 -18.14
C LYS A 68 -19.57 0.29 -18.07
N LYS A 69 -20.08 1.09 -19.00
CA LYS A 69 -21.49 1.16 -19.35
C LYS A 69 -21.76 0.16 -20.48
#